data_AF-A0A7V9IYE6-F1
#
_entry.id   AF-A0A7V9IYE6-F1
#
_cell.length_a   1.000
_cell.length_b   1.000
_cell.length_c   1.000
_cell.angle_alpha   90.00
_cell.angle_beta   90.00
_cell.angle_gamma   90.00
#
_symmetry.space_group_name_H-M   'P 1'
#
loop_
_entity.id
_entity.type
_entity.pdbx_description
1 polymer ?
#
loop_
_entity_poly.entity_id
_entity_poly.type
_entity_poly.pdbx_seq_one_letter_code
_entity_poly.pdbx_strand_id
1 'polypeptide(L)'
;MHKGITAVAFVALLAAAAVVGAAKLGPGNGTASSHREAPLIAEDPTADNTDLYAFRSPDRPDTVTIVSNWIPAEDPAAGPNYFTFSPSARYNIYID
;
A
#
# COMPACT_ATOMS: atom_id res chain seq x y z
N MET A 1 -20.86 49.80 2.74
CA MET A 1 -21.20 48.46 3.27
C MET A 1 -21.10 47.34 2.22
N HIS A 2 -21.24 47.60 0.91
CA HIS A 2 -21.25 46.53 -0.11
C HIS A 2 -19.87 45.94 -0.44
N LYS A 3 -18.79 46.74 -0.41
CA LYS A 3 -17.42 46.27 -0.75
C LYS A 3 -16.89 45.15 0.15
N GLY A 4 -17.29 45.13 1.42
CA GLY A 4 -16.89 44.07 2.37
C GLY A 4 -17.59 42.73 2.10
N ILE A 5 -18.85 42.77 1.68
CA ILE A 5 -19.64 41.58 1.31
C ILE A 5 -19.06 40.95 0.03
N THR A 6 -18.66 41.78 -0.95
CA THR A 6 -18.05 41.30 -2.19
C THR A 6 -16.69 40.63 -1.95
N ALA A 7 -15.87 41.18 -1.05
CA ALA A 7 -14.56 40.59 -0.69
C ALA A 7 -14.70 39.24 0.01
N VAL A 8 -15.65 39.11 0.96
CA VAL A 8 -15.92 37.84 1.66
C VAL A 8 -16.44 36.77 0.70
N ALA A 9 -17.34 37.14 -0.21
CA ALA A 9 -17.86 36.20 -1.22
C ALA A 9 -16.76 35.69 -2.15
N PHE A 10 -15.79 36.55 -2.52
CA PHE A 10 -14.68 36.18 -3.39
C PHE A 10 -13.71 35.21 -2.71
N VAL A 11 -13.38 35.45 -1.44
CA VAL A 11 -12.53 34.55 -0.63
C VAL A 11 -13.20 33.20 -0.42
N ALA A 12 -14.51 33.18 -0.15
CA ALA A 12 -15.26 31.92 -0.02
C ALA A 12 -15.26 31.11 -1.33
N LEU A 13 -15.37 31.80 -2.48
CA LEU A 13 -15.31 31.15 -3.80
C LEU A 13 -13.93 30.53 -4.07
N LEU A 14 -12.86 31.24 -3.74
CA LEU A 14 -11.48 30.76 -3.90
C LEU A 14 -11.19 29.57 -2.98
N ALA A 15 -11.65 29.62 -1.73
CA ALA A 15 -11.52 28.50 -0.79
C ALA A 15 -12.28 27.26 -1.28
N ALA A 16 -13.51 27.43 -1.78
CA ALA A 16 -14.29 26.34 -2.37
C ALA A 16 -13.60 25.74 -3.61
N ALA A 17 -13.06 26.58 -4.50
CA ALA A 17 -12.31 26.12 -5.67
C ALA A 17 -11.03 25.35 -5.27
N ALA A 18 -10.32 25.80 -4.24
CA ALA A 18 -9.13 25.11 -3.73
C ALA A 18 -9.47 23.73 -3.15
N VAL A 19 -10.57 23.61 -2.39
CA VAL A 19 -11.03 22.33 -1.84
C VAL A 19 -11.44 21.35 -2.95
N VAL A 20 -12.19 21.81 -3.95
CA VAL A 20 -12.58 20.98 -5.10
C VAL A 20 -11.36 20.59 -5.93
N GLY A 21 -10.39 21.49 -6.11
CA GLY A 21 -9.13 21.23 -6.77
C GLY A 21 -8.32 20.14 -6.06
N ALA A 22 -8.18 20.23 -4.73
CA ALA A 22 -7.48 19.23 -3.94
C ALA A 22 -8.15 17.84 -4.00
N ALA A 23 -9.48 17.78 -4.00
CA ALA A 23 -10.22 16.51 -4.10
C ALA A 23 -10.14 15.86 -5.48
N LYS A 24 -10.03 16.64 -6.57
CA LYS A 24 -10.01 16.13 -7.95
C LYS A 24 -8.61 15.93 -8.53
N LEU A 25 -7.64 16.71 -8.08
CA LEU A 25 -6.24 16.65 -8.54
C LEU A 25 -5.34 15.87 -7.58
N GLY A 26 -5.92 15.35 -6.49
CA GLY A 26 -5.25 14.38 -5.64
C GLY A 26 -4.89 13.10 -6.42
N PRO A 27 -3.97 12.27 -5.90
CA PRO A 27 -3.62 11.01 -6.52
C PRO A 27 -4.88 10.17 -6.72
N GLY A 28 -5.17 9.77 -7.96
CA GLY A 28 -6.27 8.87 -8.27
C GLY A 28 -6.04 7.49 -7.67
N ASN A 29 -7.09 6.68 -7.61
CA ASN A 29 -6.97 5.26 -7.26
C ASN A 29 -6.05 4.58 -8.29
N GLY A 30 -4.85 4.18 -7.86
CA GLY A 30 -3.96 3.38 -8.69
C GLY A 30 -4.55 2.00 -8.92
N THR A 31 -4.51 1.51 -10.16
CA THR A 31 -4.73 0.10 -10.44
C THR A 31 -3.43 -0.64 -10.12
N ALA A 32 -3.40 -1.35 -8.99
CA ALA A 32 -2.31 -2.26 -8.69
C ALA A 32 -2.39 -3.48 -9.62
N SER A 33 -1.25 -3.90 -10.17
CA SER A 33 -1.13 -5.16 -10.90
C SER A 33 -1.11 -6.32 -9.90
N SER A 34 -1.72 -7.45 -10.27
CA SER A 34 -1.64 -8.68 -9.48
C SER A 34 -0.26 -9.30 -9.67
N HIS A 35 0.54 -9.38 -8.60
CA HIS A 35 1.84 -10.07 -8.62
C HIS A 35 1.72 -11.55 -9.00
N ARG A 36 0.58 -12.17 -8.70
CA ARG A 36 0.28 -13.56 -9.04
C ARG A 36 0.19 -13.81 -10.55
N GLU A 37 -0.02 -12.77 -11.34
CA GLU A 37 -0.09 -12.85 -12.81
C GLU A 37 1.29 -12.69 -13.47
N ALA A 38 2.35 -12.43 -12.70
CA ALA A 38 3.70 -12.40 -13.24
C ALA A 38 4.07 -13.80 -13.78
N PRO A 39 4.59 -13.93 -15.01
CA PRO A 39 4.78 -15.23 -15.67
C PRO A 39 5.53 -16.28 -14.83
N LEU A 40 6.62 -15.90 -14.17
CA LEU A 40 7.41 -16.82 -13.35
C LEU A 40 6.75 -17.18 -12.02
N ILE A 41 5.93 -16.28 -11.46
CA ILE A 41 5.18 -16.54 -10.23
C ILE A 41 3.94 -17.40 -10.52
N ALA A 42 3.34 -17.26 -11.70
CA ALA A 42 2.28 -18.14 -12.14
C ALA A 42 2.75 -19.60 -12.28
N GLU A 43 4.02 -19.81 -12.68
CA GLU A 43 4.66 -21.13 -12.76
C GLU A 43 5.14 -21.66 -11.40
N ASP A 44 5.59 -20.78 -10.49
CA ASP A 44 5.96 -21.10 -9.11
C ASP A 44 5.24 -20.20 -8.09
N PRO A 45 3.97 -20.49 -7.75
CA PRO A 45 3.19 -19.66 -6.84
C PRO A 45 3.71 -19.72 -5.39
N THR A 46 4.60 -20.67 -5.07
CA THR A 46 5.20 -20.75 -3.73
C THR A 46 6.27 -19.68 -3.51
N ALA A 47 6.74 -19.05 -4.59
CA ALA A 47 7.68 -17.93 -4.56
C ALA A 47 6.99 -16.56 -4.60
N ASP A 48 5.65 -16.51 -4.57
CA ASP A 48 4.88 -15.26 -4.65
C ASP A 48 5.14 -14.39 -3.41
N ASN A 49 5.81 -13.25 -3.62
CA ASN A 49 6.03 -12.23 -2.62
C ASN A 49 4.90 -11.20 -2.69
N THR A 50 4.10 -11.13 -1.63
CA THR A 50 2.91 -10.28 -1.65
C THR A 50 3.27 -8.85 -1.26
N ASP A 51 4.05 -8.70 -0.17
CA ASP A 51 4.32 -7.41 0.44
C ASP A 51 5.64 -7.38 1.21
N LEU A 52 6.22 -6.18 1.32
CA LEU A 52 7.32 -5.84 2.21
C LEU A 52 6.90 -4.66 3.09
N TYR A 53 7.10 -4.80 4.40
CA TYR A 53 6.84 -3.78 5.39
C TYR A 53 8.16 -3.40 6.07
N ALA A 54 8.40 -2.10 6.20
CA ALA A 54 9.54 -1.55 6.93
C ALA A 54 9.05 -0.43 7.83
N PHE A 55 9.31 -0.54 9.14
CA PHE A 55 8.87 0.45 10.12
C PHE A 55 9.85 0.50 11.30
N ARG A 56 9.90 1.63 11.99
CA ARG A 56 10.68 1.75 13.23
C ARG A 56 10.12 0.78 14.28
N SER A 57 10.98 -0.03 14.89
CA SER A 57 10.55 -1.04 15.85
C SER A 57 9.89 -0.37 17.08
N PRO A 58 8.67 -0.78 17.48
CA PRO A 58 7.94 -0.13 18.59
C PRO A 58 8.55 -0.42 19.96
N ASP A 59 9.21 -1.56 20.12
CA ASP A 59 9.91 -2.03 21.32
C ASP A 59 11.38 -1.59 21.36
N ARG A 60 11.96 -1.27 20.19
CA ARG A 60 13.34 -0.77 20.03
C ARG A 60 13.41 0.40 19.04
N PRO A 61 13.09 1.63 19.47
CA PRO A 61 12.91 2.76 18.56
C PRO A 61 14.17 3.23 17.80
N ASP A 62 15.35 2.71 18.14
CA ASP A 62 16.62 2.93 17.46
C ASP A 62 16.85 1.94 16.30
N THR A 63 15.96 0.97 16.08
CA THR A 63 16.04 -0.03 15.00
C THR A 63 14.88 0.07 14.00
N VAL A 64 15.05 -0.59 12.86
CA VAL A 64 14.00 -0.80 11.85
C VAL A 64 13.64 -2.28 11.83
N THR A 65 12.34 -2.57 11.94
CA THR A 65 11.79 -3.91 11.69
C THR A 65 11.43 -4.01 10.22
N ILE A 66 11.91 -5.07 9.56
CA ILE A 66 11.56 -5.41 8.19
C ILE A 66 10.84 -6.76 8.22
N VAL A 67 9.67 -6.83 7.60
CA VAL A 67 8.85 -8.05 7.46
C VAL A 67 8.46 -8.19 6.00
N SER A 68 8.51 -9.40 5.47
CA SER A 68 7.97 -9.67 4.15
C SER A 68 7.07 -10.89 4.17
N ASN A 69 6.03 -10.84 3.36
CA ASN A 69 5.00 -11.86 3.25
C ASN A 69 5.18 -12.63 1.94
N TRP A 70 4.95 -13.94 2.01
CA TRP A 70 4.89 -14.83 0.86
C TRP A 70 3.70 -15.76 1.02
N ILE A 71 3.23 -16.30 -0.11
CA ILE A 71 2.06 -17.19 -0.16
C ILE A 71 0.77 -16.44 0.24
N PRO A 72 0.03 -15.85 -0.72
CA PRO A 72 -1.13 -15.03 -0.40
C PRO A 72 -2.32 -15.84 0.10
N ALA A 73 -3.21 -15.15 0.84
CA ALA A 73 -4.60 -15.54 1.09
C ALA A 73 -4.81 -16.85 1.89
N GLU A 74 -3.96 -17.13 2.87
CA GLU A 74 -4.20 -18.20 3.85
C GLU A 74 -5.23 -17.76 4.91
N ASP A 75 -6.51 -18.02 4.63
CA ASP A 75 -7.58 -17.75 5.59
C ASP A 75 -7.40 -18.61 6.86
N PRO A 76 -7.39 -18.01 8.08
CA PRO A 76 -7.33 -18.76 9.33
C PRO A 76 -8.41 -19.84 9.49
N ALA A 77 -9.54 -19.74 8.81
CA ALA A 77 -10.60 -20.75 8.82
C ALA A 77 -10.38 -21.89 7.81
N ALA A 78 -9.43 -21.77 6.87
CA ALA A 78 -9.15 -22.77 5.84
C ALA A 78 -8.29 -23.96 6.32
N GLY A 79 -7.96 -24.02 7.60
CA GLY A 79 -7.23 -25.13 8.19
C GLY A 79 -7.93 -26.49 7.99
N PRO A 80 -7.18 -27.61 8.05
CA PRO A 80 -5.76 -27.71 8.42
C PRO A 80 -4.79 -27.59 7.24
N ASN A 81 -5.28 -27.37 6.02
CA ASN A 81 -4.48 -27.45 4.80
C ASN A 81 -3.96 -26.07 4.39
N TYR A 82 -2.81 -25.70 4.97
CA TYR A 82 -2.06 -24.52 4.59
C TYR A 82 -0.93 -24.88 3.62
N PHE A 83 -0.61 -23.95 2.73
CA PHE A 83 0.58 -24.02 1.92
C PHE A 83 1.81 -23.80 2.81
N THR A 84 2.90 -24.49 2.50
CA THR A 84 4.16 -24.35 3.22
C THR A 84 5.19 -23.69 2.32
N PHE A 85 6.21 -23.08 2.93
CA PHE A 85 7.39 -22.64 2.20
C PHE A 85 7.97 -23.77 1.36
N SER A 86 8.31 -23.44 0.12
CA SER A 86 8.91 -24.40 -0.80
C SER A 86 10.35 -24.68 -0.40
N PRO A 87 10.79 -25.96 -0.38
CA PRO A 87 12.17 -26.32 -0.08
C PRO A 87 13.15 -25.93 -1.20
N SER A 88 12.65 -25.58 -2.40
CA SER A 88 13.48 -25.19 -3.55
C SER A 88 13.53 -23.68 -3.80
N ALA A 89 12.64 -22.90 -3.17
CA ALA A 89 12.61 -21.45 -3.30
C ALA A 89 13.64 -20.77 -2.39
N ARG A 90 14.07 -19.56 -2.76
CA ARG A 90 14.93 -18.70 -1.93
C ARG A 90 14.18 -17.44 -1.57
N TYR A 91 13.91 -17.25 -0.28
CA TYR A 91 13.21 -16.10 0.27
C TYR A 91 14.22 -15.12 0.87
N ASN A 92 14.60 -14.09 0.13
CA ASN A 92 15.66 -13.15 0.51
C ASN A 92 15.14 -11.71 0.58
N ILE A 93 15.67 -10.95 1.54
CA ILE A 93 15.57 -9.49 1.60
C ILE A 93 17.00 -8.95 1.44
N TYR A 94 17.23 -8.15 0.38
CA TYR A 94 18.51 -7.50 0.15
C TYR A 94 18.47 -6.08 0.73
N ILE A 95 19.50 -5.69 1.47
CA ILE A 95 19.65 -4.38 2.11
C ILE A 95 21.02 -3.82 1.70
N ASP A 96 21.07 -2.56 1.26
CA ASP A 96 22.27 -1.78 0.98
C ASP A 96 22.45 -0.69 2.06
#